data_AF-A0A5P8WHU6-F1
#
_entry.id   AF-A0A5P8WHU6-F1
#
_cell.length_a   1.000
_cell.length_b   1.000
_cell.length_c   1.000
_cell.angle_alpha   90.00
_cell.angle_beta   90.00
_cell.angle_gamma   90.00
#
_symmetry.space_group_name_H-M   'P 1'
#
loop_
_entity.id
_entity.type
_entity.pdbx_description
1 polymer ?
#
loop_
_entity_poly.entity_id
_entity_poly.type
_entity_poly.pdbx_seq_one_letter_code
_entity_poly.pdbx_strand_id
1 'polypeptide(L)'
;MWGDVIGYVWGKTDQEITVPVVNERERQTYYGAVDYLEGQLLLKAYDKGNSQNTIDYLQYLLNESPDQGLLILWDGATYHRSKEIQDFLAEVNQGLAAEQWKIHCVRFAPNCPEQNPIEDIWLQAKTWVRRFCALIPTYSHLKWMFEWFLRHTTFDFATLQMYGICSKLK
;
A
#
# COMPACT_ATOMS: atom_id res chain seq x y z
N MET A 1 11.22 -16.33 -2.60
CA MET A 1 12.32 -16.04 -1.64
C MET A 1 11.69 -15.49 -0.37
N TRP A 2 11.54 -16.31 0.67
CA TRP A 2 10.99 -15.90 1.97
C TRP A 2 12.14 -15.88 2.98
N GLY A 3 12.68 -14.69 3.28
CA GLY A 3 13.81 -14.50 4.19
C GLY A 3 13.44 -13.89 5.55
N ASP A 4 12.16 -13.65 5.83
CA ASP A 4 11.72 -12.80 6.96
C ASP A 4 11.50 -13.54 8.29
N VAL A 5 12.22 -14.63 8.58
CA VAL A 5 12.16 -15.31 9.89
C VAL A 5 13.55 -15.63 10.43
N ILE A 6 14.50 -14.71 10.29
CA ILE A 6 15.81 -14.84 10.96
C ILE A 6 16.00 -13.59 11.82
N GLY A 7 15.80 -13.75 13.13
CA GLY A 7 16.28 -12.81 14.14
C GLY A 7 17.60 -13.32 14.69
N TYR A 8 18.56 -12.42 14.90
CA TYR A 8 19.81 -12.77 15.59
C TYR A 8 19.61 -12.64 17.09
N VAL A 9 19.87 -13.72 17.82
CA VAL A 9 19.88 -13.73 19.29
C VAL A 9 21.32 -13.97 19.74
N TRP A 10 21.83 -13.09 20.60
CA TRP A 10 23.11 -13.29 21.27
C TRP A 10 22.85 -13.88 22.65
N GLY A 11 23.54 -14.97 22.99
CA GLY A 11 23.55 -15.50 24.35
C GLY A 11 24.93 -16.02 24.71
N LYS A 12 25.08 -16.36 25.99
CA LYS A 12 26.36 -16.84 26.51
C LYS A 12 26.66 -18.24 25.97
N THR A 13 27.93 -18.50 25.68
CA THR A 13 28.39 -19.76 25.08
C THR A 13 28.14 -20.99 25.97
N ASP A 14 27.97 -20.79 27.27
CA ASP A 14 27.77 -21.83 28.29
C ASP A 14 26.29 -22.01 28.70
N GLN A 15 25.35 -21.34 28.03
CA GLN A 15 23.92 -21.40 28.37
C GLN A 15 23.06 -21.73 27.15
N GLU A 16 22.14 -22.68 27.34
CA GLU A 16 21.14 -23.01 26.32
C GLU A 16 20.15 -21.85 26.16
N ILE A 17 19.91 -21.45 24.91
CA ILE A 17 18.94 -20.41 24.56
C ILE A 17 17.69 -21.09 24.03
N THR A 18 16.62 -21.10 24.81
CA THR A 18 15.30 -21.51 24.33
C THR A 18 14.63 -20.34 23.63
N VAL A 19 14.43 -20.46 22.31
CA VAL A 19 13.68 -19.46 21.52
C VAL A 19 12.22 -19.93 21.42
N PRO A 20 11.26 -19.29 22.11
CA PRO A 20 9.86 -19.67 22.00
C PRO A 20 9.34 -19.34 20.60
N VAL A 21 8.87 -20.35 19.87
CA VAL A 21 8.17 -20.16 18.60
C VAL A 21 6.71 -19.88 18.90
N VAL A 22 6.34 -18.61 19.01
CA VAL A 22 4.94 -18.17 19.11
C VAL A 22 4.33 -18.08 17.72
N ASN A 23 3.18 -18.73 17.51
CA ASN A 23 2.49 -18.79 16.21
C ASN A 23 1.42 -17.70 16.04
N GLU A 24 1.29 -16.79 17.00
CA GLU A 24 0.39 -15.65 16.92
C GLU A 24 1.10 -14.48 16.23
N ARG A 25 0.82 -14.29 14.95
CA ARG A 25 1.23 -13.09 14.23
C ARG A 25 0.03 -12.18 14.07
N GLU A 26 -0.03 -11.16 14.91
CA GLU A 26 -0.89 -10.01 14.63
C GLU A 26 -0.49 -9.40 13.28
N ARG A 27 -1.49 -9.06 12.46
CA ARG A 27 -1.28 -8.48 11.13
C ARG A 27 -2.34 -7.43 10.82
N GLN A 28 -1.98 -6.49 9.97
CA GLN A 28 -2.82 -5.39 9.52
C GLN A 28 -2.63 -5.27 8.01
N THR A 29 -3.72 -5.30 7.27
CA THR A 29 -3.69 -5.01 5.83
C THR A 29 -3.83 -3.50 5.64
N TYR A 30 -3.07 -2.95 4.72
CA TYR A 30 -3.15 -1.56 4.32
C TYR A 30 -3.40 -1.46 2.83
N TYR A 31 -4.25 -0.51 2.46
CA TYR A 31 -4.37 -0.01 1.10
C TYR A 31 -3.72 1.36 1.06
N GLY A 32 -2.90 1.58 0.04
CA GLY A 32 -2.16 2.81 -0.15
C GLY A 32 -2.20 3.24 -1.62
N ALA A 33 -2.38 4.54 -1.85
CA ALA A 33 -2.26 5.17 -3.15
C ALA A 33 -1.36 6.39 -2.97
N VAL A 34 -0.33 6.49 -3.79
CA VAL A 34 0.59 7.62 -3.76
C VAL A 34 0.13 8.64 -4.79
N ASP A 35 -0.06 9.88 -4.37
CA ASP A 35 -0.26 10.99 -5.28
C ASP A 35 1.01 11.16 -6.11
N TYR A 36 0.86 11.03 -7.43
CA TYR A 36 1.98 11.05 -8.35
C TYR A 36 2.74 12.38 -8.36
N LEU A 37 2.02 13.50 -8.15
CA LEU A 37 2.58 14.84 -8.22
C LEU A 37 3.15 15.29 -6.88
N GLU A 38 2.43 14.99 -5.80
CA GLU A 38 2.78 15.48 -4.47
C GLU A 38 3.65 14.50 -3.68
N GLY A 39 3.73 13.24 -4.11
CA GLY A 39 4.44 12.19 -3.38
C GLY A 39 3.82 11.85 -2.02
N GLN A 40 2.57 12.29 -1.78
CA GLN A 40 1.85 12.02 -0.54
C GLN A 40 1.12 10.69 -0.64
N LEU A 41 1.13 9.92 0.44
CA LEU A 41 0.43 8.64 0.49
C LEU A 41 -0.95 8.81 1.15
N LEU A 42 -2.00 8.48 0.41
CA LEU A 42 -3.32 8.20 0.96
C LEU A 42 -3.32 6.78 1.49
N LEU A 43 -3.63 6.59 2.78
CA LEU A 43 -3.49 5.32 3.49
C LEU A 43 -4.77 4.97 4.25
N LYS A 44 -5.27 3.74 4.07
CA LYS A 44 -6.41 3.21 4.84
C LYS A 44 -6.15 1.76 5.28
N ALA A 45 -6.56 1.45 6.51
CA ALA A 45 -6.30 0.18 7.16
C ALA A 45 -7.53 -0.75 7.06
N TYR A 46 -7.30 -2.02 6.74
CA TYR A 46 -8.33 -3.05 6.56
C TYR A 46 -7.92 -4.39 7.18
N ASP A 47 -8.89 -5.26 7.40
CA ASP A 47 -8.65 -6.61 7.93
C ASP A 47 -7.93 -7.52 6.90
N LYS A 48 -8.28 -7.40 5.62
CA LYS A 48 -7.75 -8.23 4.52
C LYS A 48 -7.82 -7.53 3.16
N GLY A 49 -7.11 -8.07 2.19
CA GLY A 49 -7.26 -7.69 0.77
C GLY A 49 -8.37 -8.49 0.12
N ASN A 50 -9.42 -7.82 -0.36
CA ASN A 50 -10.55 -8.41 -1.10
C ASN A 50 -11.27 -7.35 -1.94
N SER A 51 -12.24 -7.75 -2.77
CA SER A 51 -12.97 -6.79 -3.61
C SER A 51 -13.71 -5.74 -2.78
N GLN A 52 -14.37 -6.13 -1.69
CA GLN A 52 -15.18 -5.23 -0.87
C GLN A 52 -14.36 -4.07 -0.28
N ASN A 53 -13.21 -4.39 0.32
CA ASN A 53 -12.29 -3.40 0.89
C ASN A 53 -11.64 -2.58 -0.22
N THR A 54 -11.39 -3.18 -1.40
CA THR A 54 -10.91 -2.44 -2.58
C THR A 54 -11.94 -1.42 -3.05
N ILE A 55 -13.23 -1.78 -3.14
CA ILE A 55 -14.31 -0.86 -3.53
C ILE A 55 -14.41 0.29 -2.53
N ASP A 56 -14.43 -0.02 -1.22
CA ASP A 56 -14.46 1.01 -0.17
C ASP A 56 -13.23 1.93 -0.23
N TYR A 57 -12.07 1.39 -0.60
CA TYR A 57 -10.86 2.19 -0.80
C TYR A 57 -10.96 3.10 -2.04
N LEU A 58 -11.49 2.60 -3.16
CA LEU A 58 -11.72 3.40 -4.36
C LEU A 58 -12.73 4.53 -4.11
N GLN A 59 -13.79 4.25 -3.34
CA GLN A 59 -14.75 5.27 -2.90
C GLN A 59 -14.10 6.32 -2.00
N TYR A 60 -13.21 5.90 -1.10
CA TYR A 60 -12.41 6.82 -0.31
C TYR A 60 -11.58 7.75 -1.20
N LEU A 61 -10.85 7.22 -2.20
CA LEU A 61 -10.08 8.06 -3.12
C LEU A 61 -10.95 9.03 -3.92
N LEU A 62 -12.14 8.62 -4.36
CA LEU A 62 -13.09 9.52 -5.03
C LEU A 62 -13.53 10.68 -4.12
N ASN A 63 -13.76 10.41 -2.84
CA ASN A 63 -14.16 11.43 -1.89
C ASN A 63 -13.04 12.43 -1.58
N GLU A 64 -11.78 12.00 -1.65
CA GLU A 64 -10.60 12.87 -1.49
C GLU A 64 -10.37 13.73 -2.75
N SER A 65 -10.99 13.41 -3.89
CA SER A 65 -10.83 14.13 -5.16
C SER A 65 -12.16 14.28 -5.90
N PRO A 66 -13.17 14.96 -5.32
CA PRO A 66 -14.54 14.96 -5.81
C PRO A 66 -14.71 15.61 -7.19
N ASP A 67 -13.84 16.56 -7.53
CA ASP A 67 -13.91 17.34 -8.77
C ASP A 67 -12.97 16.83 -9.88
N GLN A 68 -12.29 15.69 -9.66
CA GLN A 68 -11.28 15.17 -10.57
C GLN A 68 -11.54 13.71 -10.92
N GLY A 69 -11.25 13.35 -12.17
CA GLY A 69 -11.18 11.95 -12.58
C GLY A 69 -9.89 11.30 -12.05
N LEU A 70 -10.01 10.09 -11.51
CA LEU A 70 -8.88 9.33 -10.98
C LEU A 70 -8.31 8.41 -12.05
N LEU A 71 -7.01 8.49 -12.31
CA LEU A 71 -6.25 7.48 -13.02
C LEU A 71 -5.49 6.62 -12.01
N ILE A 72 -5.91 5.37 -11.86
CA ILE A 72 -5.37 4.42 -10.89
C ILE A 72 -4.50 3.41 -11.62
N LEU A 73 -3.22 3.40 -11.28
CA LEU A 73 -2.27 2.38 -11.72
C LEU A 73 -2.14 1.33 -10.62
N TRP A 74 -2.40 0.07 -10.94
CA TRP A 74 -2.38 -1.02 -9.93
C TRP A 74 -1.96 -2.37 -10.51
N ASP A 75 -1.68 -3.33 -9.63
CA ASP A 75 -1.23 -4.66 -10.02
C ASP A 75 -2.38 -5.57 -10.51
N GLY A 76 -2.02 -6.80 -10.89
CA GLY A 76 -2.94 -7.80 -11.40
C GLY A 76 -3.64 -8.68 -10.36
N ALA A 77 -3.74 -8.24 -9.10
CA ALA A 77 -4.37 -9.02 -8.04
C ALA A 77 -5.74 -9.55 -8.47
N THR A 78 -6.08 -10.78 -8.07
CA THR A 78 -7.31 -11.45 -8.52
C THR A 78 -8.56 -10.66 -8.13
N TYR A 79 -8.56 -10.05 -6.94
CA TYR A 79 -9.66 -9.23 -6.46
C TYR A 79 -9.78 -7.88 -7.18
N HIS A 80 -8.73 -7.33 -7.79
CA HIS A 80 -8.84 -6.15 -8.69
C HIS A 80 -9.59 -6.47 -10.00
N ARG A 81 -9.73 -7.77 -10.33
CA ARG A 81 -10.35 -8.26 -11.57
C ARG A 81 -11.68 -8.96 -11.32
N SER A 82 -12.17 -8.94 -10.09
CA SER A 82 -13.42 -9.60 -9.73
C SER A 82 -14.60 -8.95 -10.46
N LYS A 83 -15.69 -9.71 -10.58
CA LYS A 83 -16.93 -9.19 -11.17
C LYS A 83 -17.48 -8.01 -10.37
N GLU A 84 -17.34 -8.06 -9.05
CA GLU A 84 -17.72 -6.99 -8.11
C GLU A 84 -17.01 -5.66 -8.43
N ILE A 85 -15.70 -5.68 -8.69
CA ILE A 85 -14.96 -4.48 -9.08
C ILE A 85 -15.40 -3.98 -10.46
N GLN A 86 -15.60 -4.88 -11.42
CA GLN A 86 -16.05 -4.51 -12.76
C GLN A 86 -17.43 -3.84 -12.72
N ASP A 87 -18.35 -4.39 -11.94
CA ASP A 87 -19.71 -3.85 -11.79
C ASP A 87 -19.70 -2.49 -11.09
N PHE A 88 -18.89 -2.34 -10.02
CA PHE A 88 -18.68 -1.06 -9.36
C PHE A 88 -18.12 0.01 -10.31
N LEU A 89 -17.08 -0.31 -11.09
CA LEU A 89 -16.49 0.64 -12.04
C LEU A 89 -17.49 1.01 -13.16
N ALA A 90 -18.31 0.05 -13.61
CA ALA A 90 -19.35 0.30 -14.60
C ALA A 90 -20.45 1.22 -14.05
N GLU A 91 -20.84 1.05 -12.78
CA GLU A 91 -21.81 1.91 -12.10
C GLU A 91 -21.26 3.34 -11.91
N VAL A 92 -20.04 3.48 -11.39
CA VAL A 92 -19.39 4.78 -11.15
C VAL A 92 -19.25 5.60 -12.43
N ASN A 93 -18.98 4.92 -13.55
CA ASN A 93 -18.79 5.54 -14.86
C ASN A 93 -20.05 5.52 -15.74
N GLN A 94 -21.20 5.11 -15.21
CA GLN A 94 -22.41 4.92 -15.99
C GLN A 94 -22.87 6.22 -16.68
N GLY A 95 -23.12 6.13 -17.99
CA GLY A 95 -23.61 7.26 -18.79
C GLY A 95 -22.54 8.31 -19.13
N LEU A 96 -21.27 8.08 -18.75
CA LEU A 96 -20.15 8.95 -19.07
C LEU A 96 -19.40 8.44 -20.31
N ALA A 97 -18.98 9.37 -21.17
CA ALA A 97 -18.01 9.06 -22.22
C ALA A 97 -16.66 8.66 -21.58
N ALA A 98 -15.83 7.90 -22.29
CA ALA A 98 -14.56 7.40 -21.76
C ALA A 98 -13.64 8.53 -21.26
N GLU A 99 -13.69 9.69 -21.91
CA GLU A 99 -12.91 10.88 -21.57
C GLU A 99 -13.39 11.56 -20.28
N GLN A 100 -14.59 11.20 -19.81
CA GLN A 100 -15.25 11.79 -18.64
C GLN A 100 -15.41 10.80 -17.48
N TRP A 101 -14.83 9.59 -17.58
CA TRP A 101 -14.91 8.62 -16.49
C TRP A 101 -14.30 9.18 -15.21
N LYS A 102 -14.99 8.90 -14.10
CA LYS A 102 -14.54 9.28 -12.76
C LYS A 102 -13.39 8.41 -12.27
N ILE A 103 -13.35 7.15 -12.70
CA ILE A 103 -12.22 6.25 -12.42
C ILE A 103 -11.79 5.55 -13.69
N HIS A 104 -10.50 5.67 -14.01
CA HIS A 104 -9.77 4.87 -14.99
C HIS A 104 -8.76 3.98 -14.28
N CYS A 105 -8.86 2.67 -14.44
CA CYS A 105 -7.88 1.73 -13.89
C CYS A 105 -6.98 1.17 -15.00
N VAL A 106 -5.67 1.32 -14.84
CA VAL A 106 -4.65 0.74 -15.73
C VAL A 106 -3.81 -0.25 -14.95
N ARG A 107 -3.61 -1.43 -15.53
CA ARG A 107 -2.89 -2.52 -14.89
C ARG A 107 -1.41 -2.49 -15.26
N PHE A 108 -0.54 -2.67 -14.27
CA PHE A 108 0.88 -2.93 -14.49
C PHE A 108 1.13 -4.23 -15.26
N ALA A 109 2.34 -4.35 -15.80
CA ALA A 109 2.79 -5.60 -16.41
C ALA A 109 2.82 -6.72 -15.36
N PRO A 110 2.42 -7.96 -15.71
CA PRO A 110 2.49 -9.08 -14.77
C PRO A 110 3.92 -9.30 -14.25
N ASN A 111 4.03 -9.60 -12.94
CA ASN A 111 5.31 -9.89 -12.26
C ASN A 111 6.38 -8.78 -12.36
N CYS A 112 5.97 -7.52 -12.50
CA CYS A 112 6.88 -6.38 -12.59
C CYS A 112 6.66 -5.40 -11.42
N PRO A 113 7.09 -5.76 -10.18
CA PRO A 113 6.89 -4.91 -9.00
C PRO A 113 7.65 -3.57 -9.10
N GLU A 114 8.70 -3.50 -9.92
CA GLU A 114 9.48 -2.28 -10.20
C GLU A 114 8.62 -1.16 -10.83
N GLN A 115 7.49 -1.53 -11.45
CA GLN A 115 6.51 -0.56 -11.93
C GLN A 115 5.63 0.00 -10.80
N ASN A 116 5.54 -0.62 -9.64
CA ASN A 116 4.62 -0.19 -8.58
C ASN A 116 5.36 0.60 -7.49
N PRO A 117 5.33 1.96 -7.48
CA PRO A 117 6.09 2.76 -6.53
C PRO A 117 5.66 2.54 -5.08
N ILE A 118 4.43 2.04 -4.87
CA ILE A 118 3.92 1.71 -3.55
C ILE A 118 4.74 0.61 -2.87
N GLU A 119 5.32 -0.33 -3.62
CA GLU A 119 6.19 -1.37 -3.04
C GLU A 119 7.45 -0.78 -2.39
N ASP A 120 8.04 0.25 -3.02
CA ASP A 120 9.19 0.98 -2.47
C ASP A 120 8.81 1.75 -1.20
N ILE A 121 7.62 2.37 -1.18
CA ILE A 121 7.09 3.07 0.00
C ILE A 121 6.90 2.08 1.17
N TRP A 122 6.30 0.92 0.89
CA TRP A 122 6.16 -0.14 1.90
C TRP A 122 7.51 -0.63 2.41
N LEU A 123 8.47 -0.83 1.53
CA LEU A 123 9.82 -1.26 1.92
C LEU A 123 10.51 -0.21 2.80
N GLN A 124 10.41 1.07 2.46
CA GLN A 124 10.96 2.17 3.25
C GLN A 124 10.34 2.21 4.65
N ALA A 125 9.01 2.16 4.75
CA ALA A 125 8.31 2.18 6.03
C ALA A 125 8.64 0.95 6.90
N LYS A 126 8.62 -0.26 6.31
CA LYS A 126 9.04 -1.49 6.99
C LYS A 126 10.48 -1.41 7.49
N THR A 127 11.38 -0.91 6.66
CA THR A 127 12.81 -0.75 7.01
C THR A 127 13.00 0.25 8.14
N TRP A 128 12.25 1.36 8.12
CA TRP A 128 12.30 2.37 9.16
C TRP A 128 11.81 1.81 10.50
N VAL A 129 10.63 1.18 10.53
CA VAL A 129 10.07 0.57 11.75
C VAL A 129 11.00 -0.52 12.32
N ARG A 130 11.63 -1.33 11.45
CA ARG A 130 12.59 -2.37 11.86
C ARG A 130 13.78 -1.82 12.65
N ARG A 131 14.17 -0.55 12.48
CA ARG A 131 15.26 0.07 13.26
C ARG A 131 14.90 0.22 14.74
N PHE A 132 13.60 0.26 15.06
CA PHE A 132 13.09 0.46 16.40
C PHE A 132 12.45 -0.81 16.99
N CYS A 133 12.48 -1.94 16.28
CA CYS A 133 11.73 -3.14 16.69
C CYS A 133 12.08 -3.65 18.09
N ALA A 134 13.34 -3.51 18.53
CA ALA A 134 13.77 -3.88 19.87
C ALA A 134 13.22 -2.96 20.98
N LEU A 135 12.74 -1.77 20.63
CA LEU A 135 12.19 -0.75 21.53
C LEU A 135 10.65 -0.70 21.47
N ILE A 136 10.03 -1.41 20.54
CA ILE A 136 8.57 -1.39 20.33
C ILE A 136 7.94 -2.48 21.20
N PRO A 137 7.13 -2.14 22.21
CA PRO A 137 6.67 -3.10 23.20
C PRO A 137 5.45 -3.92 22.72
N THR A 138 4.69 -3.43 21.73
CA THR A 138 3.47 -4.12 21.26
C THR A 138 3.22 -3.88 19.76
N TYR A 139 2.40 -4.74 19.17
CA TYR A 139 1.96 -4.60 17.79
C TYR A 139 1.23 -3.28 17.52
N SER A 140 0.41 -2.79 18.45
CA SER A 140 -0.26 -1.49 18.33
C SER A 140 0.72 -0.32 18.20
N HIS A 141 1.84 -0.35 18.94
CA HIS A 141 2.88 0.66 18.80
C HIS A 141 3.62 0.54 17.45
N LEU A 142 3.88 -0.70 17.00
CA LEU A 142 4.45 -0.96 15.68
C LEU A 142 3.57 -0.36 14.57
N LYS A 143 2.26 -0.63 14.65
CA LYS A 143 1.23 -0.13 13.75
C LYS A 143 1.20 1.40 13.73
N TRP A 144 1.17 2.01 14.91
CA TRP A 144 1.18 3.46 15.05
C TRP A 144 2.43 4.09 14.43
N MET A 145 3.62 3.53 14.69
CA MET A 145 4.87 4.01 14.11
C MET A 145 4.88 3.88 12.58
N PHE A 146 4.40 2.75 12.06
CA PHE A 146 4.27 2.52 10.62
C PHE A 146 3.37 3.56 9.96
N GLU A 147 2.16 3.77 10.50
CA GLU A 147 1.21 4.77 10.00
C GLU A 147 1.73 6.19 10.14
N TRP A 148 2.41 6.50 11.25
CA TRP A 148 2.99 7.81 11.49
C TRP A 148 4.05 8.14 10.43
N PHE A 149 4.97 7.22 10.16
CA PHE A 149 6.00 7.40 9.14
C PHE A 149 5.37 7.67 7.78
N LEU A 150 4.40 6.85 7.38
CA LEU A 150 3.74 6.97 6.09
C LEU A 150 2.97 8.29 5.92
N ARG A 151 2.29 8.77 6.97
CA ARG A 151 1.51 10.01 6.93
C ARG A 151 2.36 11.28 6.96
N HIS A 152 3.60 11.20 7.47
CA HIS A 152 4.48 12.35 7.65
C HIS A 152 5.70 12.32 6.74
N THR A 153 5.72 11.42 5.75
CA THR A 153 6.78 11.34 4.75
C THR A 153 6.22 11.73 3.39
N THR A 154 6.85 12.73 2.77
CA THR A 154 6.70 12.99 1.34
C THR A 154 7.71 12.15 0.59
N PHE A 155 7.24 11.34 -0.35
CA PHE A 155 8.08 10.41 -1.07
C PHE A 155 8.59 11.02 -2.38
N ASP A 156 9.91 11.00 -2.57
CA ASP A 156 10.56 11.44 -3.81
C ASP A 156 11.68 10.46 -4.17
N PHE A 157 11.43 9.62 -5.18
CA PHE A 157 12.37 8.61 -5.63
C PHE A 157 12.15 8.27 -7.11
N ALA A 158 13.16 7.70 -7.77
CA ALA A 158 13.21 7.57 -9.23
C ALA A 158 12.06 6.75 -9.84
N THR A 159 11.65 5.65 -9.21
CA THR A 159 10.52 4.81 -9.68
C THR A 159 9.19 5.55 -9.62
N LEU A 160 9.01 6.50 -8.69
CA LEU A 160 7.84 7.37 -8.69
C LEU A 160 7.84 8.33 -9.89
N GLN A 161 8.99 8.68 -10.45
CA GLN A 161 9.09 9.59 -11.59
C GLN A 161 9.01 8.89 -12.96
N MET A 162 8.80 7.57 -13.00
CA MET A 162 8.90 6.78 -14.24
C MET A 162 7.73 6.96 -15.22
N TYR A 163 6.60 7.51 -14.76
CA TYR A 163 5.37 7.65 -15.55
C TYR A 163 5.27 8.97 -16.35
N GLY A 164 6.32 9.78 -16.34
CA GLY A 164 6.44 10.99 -17.16
C GLY A 164 6.37 12.28 -16.35
N ILE A 165 6.39 13.42 -17.03
CA ILE A 165 6.28 14.73 -16.38
C ILE A 165 4.80 15.12 -16.36
N CYS A 166 4.20 15.06 -15.19
CA CYS A 166 2.83 15.49 -14.97
C CYS A 166 2.85 16.85 -14.23
N SER A 167 1.84 17.69 -14.48
CA SER A 167 1.68 18.97 -13.79
C SER A 167 0.21 19.19 -13.46
N LYS A 168 -0.06 19.88 -12.35
CA LYS A 168 -1.43 20.32 -12.03
C LYS A 168 -1.96 21.17 -13.18
N LEU A 169 -3.17 20.84 -13.65
CA LEU A 169 -3.92 21.72 -14.54
C LEU A 169 -4.25 23.00 -13.75
N LYS A 170 -3.94 24.15 -14.34
CA LYS A 170 -4.21 25.47 -13.76
C LYS A 170 -5.66 25.85 -13.95
#